data_AF-A0A0S7ZAM2-F1
#
_entry.id   AF-A0A0S7ZAM2-F1
#
_cell.length_a   1.000
_cell.length_b   1.000
_cell.length_c   1.000
_cell.angle_alpha   90.00
_cell.angle_beta   90.00
_cell.angle_gamma   90.00
#
_symmetry.space_group_name_H-M   'P 1'
#
loop_
_entity.id
_entity.type
_entity.pdbx_description
1 polymer ?
#
loop_
_entity_poly.entity_id
_entity_poly.type
_entity_poly.pdbx_seq_one_letter_code
_entity_poly.pdbx_strand_id
1 'polypeptide(L)'
;MDDAHTQAAARRPFSPGTLLRVIAFLAVFASAVIGFTAGVGASERDLTAMGLAEHAYYALGLFVLGGLDIGTPIGGPPVARALVWGAYFAAPIITASAIVEAVLRVLSPLGFRLRPLSGHIVVAGAGRLTAQYVREVRKRDTRRRIVIVERSSEGPYLTELTRVHRATVVRGDVASDRVLDELRLSRAYRVLLFTGDDFANLDAASKIVRKAPKLRGRIVAHVSDLRFMQETAGSSVARDCEIFNGHEFAARHLVEQQLVRRFQATAGRDPVVIAGFGRFGRTVLDQLQRLAPDSFGPVVIIDHDATQNARVFEKGPGFSEGYERVLLDGEVLDPQIWARVYEVTAVAGTPPVFILGSGSDGTNLQAALSVRREHPDAHIVVRGFRASPFTDEVAREAGLHAVNLGLLVRDGMPEHWF
;
A
#
# COMPACT_ATOMS: atom_id res chain seq x y z
N MET A 1 26.75 18.65 -21.76
CA MET A 1 26.95 18.37 -23.20
C MET A 1 26.91 16.86 -23.31
N ASP A 2 25.95 16.39 -24.11
CA ASP A 2 25.63 15.00 -24.48
C ASP A 2 25.16 14.06 -23.35
N ASP A 3 24.07 13.29 -23.45
CA ASP A 3 23.24 13.05 -24.63
C ASP A 3 21.82 12.60 -24.23
N ALA A 4 20.88 13.03 -25.06
CA ALA A 4 19.45 12.85 -24.88
C ALA A 4 18.98 11.49 -25.38
N HIS A 5 18.59 10.60 -24.46
CA HIS A 5 17.70 9.49 -24.78
C HIS A 5 16.44 9.51 -23.89
N THR A 6 15.66 10.58 -24.07
CA THR A 6 14.22 10.57 -23.82
C THR A 6 13.58 9.65 -24.85
N GLN A 7 13.56 8.34 -24.58
CA GLN A 7 12.58 7.46 -25.22
C GLN A 7 11.20 7.86 -24.68
N ALA A 8 10.58 8.78 -25.40
CA ALA A 8 9.15 9.02 -25.32
C ALA A 8 8.48 7.66 -25.56
N ALA A 9 7.99 7.04 -24.48
CA ALA A 9 7.13 5.89 -24.57
C ALA A 9 5.90 6.32 -25.37
N ALA A 10 5.92 6.02 -26.67
CA ALA A 10 4.85 6.29 -27.59
C ALA A 10 3.58 5.71 -26.96
N ARG A 11 2.71 6.61 -26.49
CA ARG A 11 1.36 6.26 -26.09
C ARG A 11 0.73 5.64 -27.32
N ARG A 12 0.68 4.31 -27.43
CA ARG A 12 -0.16 3.66 -28.42
C ARG A 12 -1.58 4.13 -28.09
N PRO A 13 -2.22 4.96 -28.94
CA PRO A 13 -3.51 5.57 -28.62
C PRO A 13 -4.62 4.51 -28.54
N PHE A 14 -4.34 3.29 -29.00
CA PHE A 14 -5.27 2.18 -29.07
C PHE A 14 -4.69 0.95 -28.41
N SER A 15 -5.52 0.28 -27.60
CA SER A 15 -5.24 -1.08 -27.15
C SER A 15 -5.15 -2.01 -28.38
N PRO A 16 -4.37 -3.11 -28.34
CA PRO A 16 -4.25 -4.04 -29.48
C PRO A 16 -5.61 -4.50 -30.02
N GLY A 17 -6.61 -4.68 -29.15
CA GLY A 17 -7.97 -5.04 -29.54
C GLY A 17 -8.75 -3.91 -30.22
N THR A 18 -8.50 -2.65 -29.85
CA THR A 18 -9.14 -1.49 -30.50
C THR A 18 -8.58 -1.28 -31.91
N LEU A 19 -7.27 -1.45 -32.08
CA LEU A 19 -6.62 -1.35 -33.39
C LEU A 19 -7.14 -2.43 -34.34
N LEU A 20 -7.22 -3.69 -33.89
CA LEU A 20 -7.76 -4.78 -34.70
C LEU A 20 -9.21 -4.51 -35.14
N ARG A 21 -10.03 -3.88 -34.29
CA ARG A 21 -11.42 -3.53 -34.64
C ARG A 21 -11.54 -2.40 -35.62
N VAL A 22 -10.70 -1.37 -35.49
CA VAL A 22 -10.64 -0.29 -36.49
C VAL A 22 -10.24 -0.87 -37.84
N ILE A 23 -9.25 -1.77 -37.86
CA ILE A 23 -8.85 -2.48 -39.08
C ILE A 23 -10.01 -3.33 -39.63
N ALA A 24 -10.70 -4.11 -38.79
CA ALA A 24 -11.83 -4.93 -39.21
C ALA A 24 -12.99 -4.07 -39.75
N PHE A 25 -13.32 -2.96 -39.09
CA PHE A 25 -14.32 -1.99 -39.55
C PHE A 25 -13.93 -1.43 -40.92
N LEU A 26 -12.70 -0.93 -41.08
CA LEU A 26 -12.22 -0.36 -42.34
C LEU A 26 -12.18 -1.40 -43.45
N ALA A 27 -11.78 -2.64 -43.16
CA ALA A 27 -11.75 -3.73 -44.12
C ALA A 27 -13.16 -4.12 -44.60
N VAL A 28 -14.12 -4.24 -43.69
CA VAL A 28 -15.52 -4.55 -44.02
C VAL A 28 -16.17 -3.40 -44.79
N PHE A 29 -15.93 -2.17 -44.36
CA PHE A 29 -16.41 -0.96 -45.04
C PHE A 29 -15.84 -0.86 -46.47
N ALA A 30 -14.52 -1.02 -46.62
CA ALA A 30 -13.88 -1.00 -47.93
C ALA A 30 -14.39 -2.14 -48.82
N SER A 31 -14.63 -3.34 -48.27
CA SER A 31 -15.18 -4.48 -49.01
C SER A 31 -16.58 -4.18 -49.56
N ALA A 32 -17.43 -3.51 -48.78
CA ALA A 32 -18.75 -3.07 -49.24
C ALA A 32 -18.65 -2.00 -50.33
N VAL A 33 -17.81 -0.98 -50.14
CA VAL A 33 -17.61 0.11 -51.14
C VAL A 33 -17.03 -0.44 -52.45
N ILE A 34 -16.02 -1.31 -52.38
CA ILE A 34 -15.44 -1.97 -53.55
C ILE A 34 -16.50 -2.83 -54.26
N GLY A 35 -17.32 -3.54 -53.49
CA GLY A 35 -18.41 -4.34 -54.03
C GLY A 35 -19.46 -3.50 -54.79
N PHE A 36 -19.93 -2.40 -54.19
CA PHE A 36 -20.90 -1.51 -54.82
C PHE A 36 -20.33 -0.78 -56.05
N THR A 37 -19.10 -0.26 -55.96
CA THR A 37 -18.41 0.39 -57.10
C THR A 37 -18.12 -0.56 -58.25
N ALA A 38 -17.97 -1.86 -57.98
CA ALA A 38 -17.84 -2.91 -59.00
C ALA A 38 -19.17 -3.31 -59.68
N GLY A 39 -20.27 -2.60 -59.38
CA GLY A 39 -21.57 -2.78 -60.04
C GLY A 39 -22.49 -3.79 -59.34
N VAL A 40 -22.25 -4.11 -58.07
CA VAL A 40 -23.22 -4.85 -57.25
C VAL A 40 -24.33 -3.88 -56.84
N GLY A 41 -25.57 -4.19 -57.22
CA GLY A 41 -26.76 -3.46 -56.79
C GLY A 41 -27.41 -4.08 -55.56
N ALA A 42 -28.51 -3.51 -55.10
CA ALA A 42 -29.34 -4.08 -54.05
C ALA A 42 -30.78 -4.28 -54.55
N SER A 43 -31.49 -5.29 -54.06
CA SER A 43 -32.78 -5.72 -54.63
C SER A 43 -33.88 -4.68 -54.52
N GLU A 44 -33.82 -3.80 -53.54
CA GLU A 44 -34.82 -2.74 -53.32
C GLU A 44 -34.33 -1.36 -53.74
N ARG A 45 -33.04 -1.25 -54.10
CA ARG A 45 -32.44 0.01 -54.50
C ARG A 45 -31.32 -0.20 -55.51
N ASP A 46 -31.46 0.42 -56.68
CA ASP A 46 -30.42 0.36 -57.70
C ASP A 46 -29.23 1.24 -57.30
N LEU A 47 -28.13 0.62 -56.92
CA LEU A 47 -26.89 1.28 -56.52
C LEU A 47 -25.87 1.35 -57.66
N THR A 48 -26.17 0.77 -58.83
CA THR A 48 -25.18 0.55 -59.89
C THR A 48 -24.77 1.84 -60.61
N ALA A 49 -25.66 2.83 -60.67
CA ALA A 49 -25.43 4.13 -61.31
C ALA A 49 -25.04 5.26 -60.33
N MET A 50 -24.76 4.93 -59.07
CA MET A 50 -24.46 5.93 -58.03
C MET A 50 -22.97 6.26 -57.95
N GLY A 51 -22.66 7.42 -57.36
CA GLY A 51 -21.30 7.86 -57.08
C GLY A 51 -20.68 7.18 -55.86
N LEU A 52 -19.37 7.40 -55.68
CA LEU A 52 -18.59 6.83 -54.58
C LEU A 52 -19.10 7.28 -53.20
N ALA A 53 -19.62 8.50 -53.09
CA ALA A 53 -20.12 9.06 -51.83
C ALA A 53 -21.40 8.33 -51.37
N GLU A 54 -22.28 8.01 -52.32
CA GLU A 54 -23.50 7.24 -52.07
C GLU A 54 -23.16 5.78 -51.72
N HIS A 55 -22.21 5.15 -52.42
CA HIS A 55 -21.74 3.81 -52.05
C HIS A 55 -21.13 3.77 -50.65
N ALA A 56 -20.36 4.79 -50.28
CA ALA A 56 -19.83 4.96 -48.93
C ALA A 56 -20.95 5.14 -47.89
N TYR A 57 -21.99 5.92 -48.21
CA TYR A 57 -23.15 6.11 -47.35
C TYR A 57 -23.88 4.78 -47.08
N TYR A 58 -24.22 4.00 -48.10
CA TYR A 58 -24.90 2.72 -47.92
C TYR A 58 -24.01 1.65 -47.26
N ALA A 59 -22.71 1.64 -47.57
CA ALA A 59 -21.74 0.79 -46.89
C ALA A 59 -21.66 1.10 -45.39
N LEU A 60 -21.77 2.37 -44.99
CA LEU A 60 -21.88 2.76 -43.59
C LEU A 60 -23.23 2.32 -42.97
N GLY A 61 -24.32 2.44 -43.74
CA GLY A 61 -25.66 1.99 -43.36
C GLY A 61 -25.72 0.52 -42.93
N LEU A 62 -24.88 -0.35 -43.53
CA LEU A 62 -24.78 -1.77 -43.13
C LEU A 62 -24.39 -1.97 -41.66
N PHE A 63 -23.62 -1.06 -41.07
CA PHE A 63 -23.23 -1.13 -39.66
C PHE A 63 -24.36 -0.76 -38.70
N VAL A 64 -25.40 -0.07 -39.18
CA VAL A 64 -26.50 0.43 -38.36
C VAL A 64 -27.77 -0.38 -38.57
N LEU A 65 -28.16 -0.59 -39.83
CA LEU A 65 -29.45 -1.21 -40.22
C LEU A 65 -29.28 -2.61 -40.83
N GLY A 66 -28.05 -3.09 -41.03
CA GLY A 66 -27.78 -4.42 -41.60
C GLY A 66 -28.22 -4.59 -43.06
N GLY A 67 -28.46 -3.49 -43.79
CA GLY A 67 -28.90 -3.51 -45.18
C GLY A 67 -30.38 -3.89 -45.38
N LEU A 68 -31.18 -3.93 -44.30
CA LEU A 68 -32.62 -4.20 -44.37
C LEU A 68 -33.41 -3.12 -45.13
N ASP A 69 -32.84 -1.93 -45.27
CA ASP A 69 -33.43 -0.75 -45.90
C ASP A 69 -33.14 -0.63 -47.42
N ILE A 70 -32.22 -1.45 -47.93
CA ILE A 70 -31.79 -1.45 -49.34
C ILE A 70 -31.99 -2.81 -50.03
N GLY A 71 -32.36 -3.85 -49.28
CA GLY A 71 -32.57 -5.20 -49.79
C GLY A 71 -31.27 -6.01 -49.91
N THR A 72 -31.30 -7.07 -50.72
CA THR A 72 -30.20 -8.04 -50.82
C THR A 72 -29.24 -7.73 -51.98
N PRO A 73 -27.92 -8.04 -51.86
CA PRO A 73 -26.96 -7.82 -52.94
C PRO A 73 -27.27 -8.65 -54.20
N ILE A 74 -27.49 -7.96 -55.32
CA ILE A 74 -27.80 -8.56 -56.64
C ILE A 74 -26.93 -7.98 -57.75
N GLY A 75 -26.82 -8.70 -58.87
CA GLY A 75 -25.99 -8.27 -60.01
C GLY A 75 -24.49 -8.24 -59.71
N GLY A 76 -23.73 -7.58 -60.59
CA GLY A 76 -22.28 -7.42 -60.50
C GLY A 76 -21.46 -8.71 -60.63
N PRO A 77 -20.12 -8.60 -60.63
CA PRO A 77 -19.23 -9.75 -60.61
C PRO A 77 -19.44 -10.64 -59.38
N PRO A 78 -19.40 -11.99 -59.50
CA PRO A 78 -19.64 -12.90 -58.38
C PRO A 78 -18.74 -12.66 -57.15
N VAL A 79 -17.48 -12.30 -57.39
CA VAL A 79 -16.50 -12.01 -56.31
C VAL A 79 -16.88 -10.73 -55.57
N ALA A 80 -17.25 -9.67 -56.30
CA ALA A 80 -17.70 -8.41 -55.71
C ALA A 80 -18.98 -8.61 -54.89
N ARG A 81 -19.93 -9.39 -55.41
CA ARG A 81 -21.17 -9.73 -54.70
C ARG A 81 -20.90 -10.52 -53.42
N ALA A 82 -19.93 -11.42 -53.42
CA ALA A 82 -19.52 -12.15 -52.22
C ALA A 82 -18.91 -11.22 -51.15
N LEU A 83 -18.15 -10.19 -51.54
CA LEU A 83 -17.62 -9.19 -50.62
C LEU A 83 -18.75 -8.40 -49.93
N VAL A 84 -19.77 -7.97 -50.70
CA VAL A 84 -20.93 -7.26 -50.13
C VAL A 84 -21.72 -8.17 -49.18
N TRP A 85 -21.98 -9.43 -49.55
CA TRP A 85 -22.61 -10.40 -48.64
C TRP A 85 -21.81 -10.60 -47.35
N GLY A 86 -20.48 -10.71 -47.45
CA GLY A 86 -19.60 -10.76 -46.28
C GLY A 86 -19.77 -9.54 -45.39
N ALA A 87 -19.88 -8.34 -45.97
CA ALA A 87 -20.10 -7.11 -45.24
C ALA A 87 -21.48 -7.03 -44.57
N TYR A 88 -22.54 -7.51 -45.22
CA TYR A 88 -23.90 -7.58 -44.65
C TYR A 88 -23.97 -8.35 -43.33
N PHE A 89 -23.17 -9.41 -43.18
CA PHE A 89 -23.10 -10.17 -41.93
C PHE A 89 -22.06 -9.60 -40.96
N ALA A 90 -20.89 -9.22 -41.45
CA ALA A 90 -19.80 -8.76 -40.59
C ALA A 90 -20.09 -7.40 -39.94
N ALA A 91 -20.73 -6.46 -40.66
CA ALA A 91 -20.97 -5.12 -40.17
C ALA A 91 -21.90 -5.09 -38.93
N PRO A 92 -23.08 -5.75 -38.91
CA PRO A 92 -23.91 -5.84 -37.71
C PRO A 92 -23.24 -6.55 -36.53
N ILE A 93 -22.46 -7.61 -36.78
CA ILE A 93 -21.72 -8.34 -35.73
C ILE A 93 -20.67 -7.43 -35.07
N ILE A 94 -19.93 -6.67 -35.88
CA ILE A 94 -18.94 -5.71 -35.38
C ILE A 94 -19.63 -4.66 -34.50
N THR A 95 -20.73 -4.08 -34.97
CA THR A 95 -21.50 -3.07 -34.20
C THR A 95 -22.08 -3.65 -32.91
N ALA A 96 -22.75 -4.80 -32.97
CA ALA A 96 -23.32 -5.45 -31.79
C ALA A 96 -22.24 -5.78 -30.74
N SER A 97 -21.08 -6.28 -31.17
CA SER A 97 -19.96 -6.56 -30.26
C SER A 97 -19.43 -5.30 -29.56
N ALA A 98 -19.39 -4.16 -30.26
CA ALA A 98 -18.97 -2.88 -29.71
C ALA A 98 -19.97 -2.35 -28.66
N ILE A 99 -21.27 -2.48 -28.94
CA ILE A 99 -22.34 -2.10 -28.02
C ILE A 99 -22.30 -2.97 -26.76
N VAL A 100 -22.24 -4.30 -26.91
CA VAL A 100 -22.17 -5.24 -25.78
C VAL A 100 -20.96 -4.92 -24.90
N GLU A 101 -19.79 -4.66 -25.49
CA GLU A 101 -18.62 -4.26 -24.70
C GLU A 101 -18.81 -2.91 -24.00
N ALA A 102 -19.39 -1.91 -24.67
CA ALA A 102 -19.66 -0.62 -24.06
C ALA A 102 -20.54 -0.77 -22.81
N VAL A 103 -21.59 -1.59 -22.91
CA VAL A 103 -22.47 -1.93 -21.79
C VAL A 103 -21.69 -2.64 -20.68
N LEU A 104 -20.89 -3.66 -21.00
CA LEU A 104 -20.09 -4.39 -20.02
C LEU A 104 -19.05 -3.51 -19.30
N ARG A 105 -18.50 -2.49 -19.97
CA ARG A 105 -17.58 -1.50 -19.35
C ARG A 105 -18.29 -0.61 -18.34
N VAL A 106 -19.56 -0.26 -18.60
CA VAL A 106 -20.39 0.50 -17.66
C VAL A 106 -20.75 -0.37 -16.44
N LEU A 107 -21.09 -1.65 -16.67
CA LEU A 107 -21.51 -2.56 -15.60
C LEU A 107 -20.36 -3.11 -14.73
N SER A 108 -19.15 -3.29 -15.29
CA SER A 108 -18.01 -3.91 -14.58
C SER A 108 -16.71 -3.11 -14.70
N PRO A 109 -16.67 -1.85 -14.23
CA PRO A 109 -15.54 -0.94 -14.47
C PRO A 109 -14.23 -1.41 -13.82
N LEU A 110 -14.29 -2.24 -12.77
CA LEU A 110 -13.13 -2.77 -12.05
C LEU A 110 -12.40 -3.85 -12.87
N GLY A 111 -13.15 -4.81 -13.43
CA GLY A 111 -12.58 -5.88 -14.25
C GLY A 111 -11.81 -5.35 -15.46
N PHE A 112 -12.30 -4.27 -16.09
CA PHE A 112 -11.59 -3.61 -17.19
C PHE A 112 -10.38 -2.79 -16.74
N ARG A 113 -10.46 -2.07 -15.61
CA ARG A 113 -9.31 -1.31 -15.07
C ARG A 113 -8.13 -2.21 -14.68
N LEU A 114 -8.42 -3.41 -14.15
CA LEU A 114 -7.40 -4.33 -13.65
C LEU A 114 -6.92 -5.36 -14.69
N ARG A 115 -7.69 -5.63 -15.76
CA ARG A 115 -7.34 -6.58 -16.84
C ARG A 115 -5.94 -6.41 -17.45
N PRO A 116 -5.46 -5.20 -17.79
CA PRO A 116 -4.13 -5.02 -18.36
C PRO A 116 -3.02 -5.03 -17.31
N LEU A 117 -3.34 -5.21 -16.03
CA LEU A 117 -2.35 -5.17 -14.96
C LEU A 117 -1.51 -6.45 -14.91
N SER A 118 -0.21 -6.23 -14.72
CA SER A 118 0.85 -7.20 -14.56
C SER A 118 1.99 -6.52 -13.80
N GLY A 119 2.64 -7.27 -12.91
CA GLY A 119 3.68 -6.75 -12.04
C GLY A 119 3.20 -5.65 -11.09
N HIS A 120 1.89 -5.55 -10.84
CA HIS A 120 1.33 -4.57 -9.91
C HIS A 120 1.48 -5.03 -8.46
N ILE A 121 1.51 -4.08 -7.54
CA ILE A 121 1.49 -4.33 -6.10
C ILE A 121 0.05 -4.18 -5.62
N VAL A 122 -0.43 -5.14 -4.85
CA VAL A 122 -1.73 -5.08 -4.18
C VAL A 122 -1.50 -4.69 -2.73
N VAL A 123 -2.19 -3.69 -2.24
CA VAL A 123 -2.12 -3.25 -0.83
C VAL A 123 -3.53 -3.21 -0.26
N ALA A 124 -3.81 -3.93 0.83
CA ALA A 124 -5.08 -3.87 1.53
C ALA A 124 -5.00 -2.88 2.70
N GLY A 125 -6.02 -2.04 2.82
CA GLY A 125 -6.08 -0.91 3.73
C GLY A 125 -5.47 0.34 3.12
N ALA A 126 -6.08 1.50 3.41
CA ALA A 126 -5.62 2.83 3.00
C ALA A 126 -5.12 3.66 4.20
N GLY A 127 -4.53 3.00 5.20
CA GLY A 127 -4.00 3.62 6.40
C GLY A 127 -2.62 4.25 6.24
N ARG A 128 -2.05 4.68 7.37
CA ARG A 128 -0.72 5.30 7.44
C ARG A 128 0.40 4.40 6.88
N LEU A 129 0.38 3.10 7.21
CA LEU A 129 1.37 2.13 6.71
C LEU A 129 1.35 2.06 5.19
N THR A 130 0.16 2.00 4.58
CA THR A 130 -0.02 2.02 3.13
C THR A 130 0.52 3.30 2.52
N ALA A 131 0.20 4.47 3.09
CA ALA A 131 0.72 5.74 2.60
C ALA A 131 2.25 5.78 2.60
N GLN A 132 2.88 5.31 3.68
CA GLN A 132 4.33 5.28 3.81
C GLN A 132 4.98 4.31 2.83
N TYR A 133 4.46 3.09 2.76
CA TYR A 133 4.94 2.09 1.80
C TYR A 133 4.85 2.61 0.35
N VAL A 134 3.72 3.20 -0.02
CA VAL A 134 3.52 3.75 -1.38
C VAL A 134 4.48 4.89 -1.68
N ARG A 135 4.74 5.79 -0.72
CA ARG A 135 5.74 6.86 -0.89
C ARG A 135 7.14 6.30 -1.16
N GLU A 136 7.55 5.26 -0.44
CA GLU A 136 8.85 4.63 -0.65
C GLU A 136 8.93 3.87 -1.98
N VAL A 137 7.89 3.12 -2.34
CA VAL A 137 7.80 2.49 -3.68
C VAL A 137 7.94 3.56 -4.77
N ARG A 138 7.31 4.72 -4.61
CA ARG A 138 7.35 5.79 -5.61
C ARG A 138 8.72 6.45 -5.76
N LYS A 139 9.55 6.44 -4.71
CA LYS A 139 10.95 6.90 -4.80
C LYS A 139 11.82 5.96 -5.63
N ARG A 140 11.51 4.65 -5.60
CA ARG A 140 12.31 3.60 -6.26
C ARG A 140 11.78 3.24 -7.65
N ASP A 141 10.47 3.14 -7.79
CA ASP A 141 9.75 2.80 -9.02
C ASP A 141 8.51 3.69 -9.20
N THR A 142 8.69 4.79 -9.93
CA THR A 142 7.63 5.76 -10.25
C THR A 142 6.52 5.18 -11.13
N ARG A 143 6.77 4.05 -11.82
CA ARG A 143 5.84 3.46 -12.80
C ARG A 143 5.11 2.22 -12.26
N ARG A 144 5.53 1.67 -11.12
CA ARG A 144 4.88 0.50 -10.51
C ARG A 144 3.38 0.75 -10.33
N ARG A 145 2.54 -0.12 -10.87
CA ARG A 145 1.10 0.00 -10.71
C ARG A 145 0.71 -0.50 -9.31
N ILE A 146 -0.09 0.28 -8.60
CA ILE A 146 -0.51 -0.01 -7.22
C ILE A 146 -2.03 -0.10 -7.19
N VAL A 147 -2.52 -1.19 -6.62
CA VAL A 147 -3.94 -1.47 -6.42
C VAL A 147 -4.21 -1.49 -4.93
N ILE A 148 -5.11 -0.62 -4.45
CA ILE A 148 -5.45 -0.49 -3.04
C ILE A 148 -6.83 -1.08 -2.81
N VAL A 149 -6.97 -1.98 -1.84
CA VAL A 149 -8.25 -2.56 -1.43
C VAL A 149 -8.69 -1.88 -0.14
N GLU A 150 -9.82 -1.19 -0.16
CA GLU A 150 -10.33 -0.47 1.01
C GLU A 150 -11.86 -0.60 1.10
N ARG A 151 -12.39 -0.80 2.30
CA ARG A 151 -13.83 -0.90 2.54
C ARG A 151 -14.48 0.49 2.49
N SER A 152 -13.83 1.48 3.12
CA SER A 152 -14.31 2.85 3.20
C SER A 152 -14.06 3.63 1.91
N SER A 153 -15.01 4.49 1.52
CA SER A 153 -14.79 5.47 0.44
C SER A 153 -14.03 6.72 0.91
N GLU A 154 -13.85 6.87 2.22
CA GLU A 154 -13.24 8.03 2.84
C GLU A 154 -12.16 7.62 3.83
N GLY A 155 -11.06 8.37 3.83
CA GLY A 155 -9.92 8.10 4.69
C GLY A 155 -8.85 9.17 4.52
N PRO A 156 -8.09 9.48 5.58
CA PRO A 156 -7.14 10.60 5.60
C PRO A 156 -6.06 10.49 4.52
N TYR A 157 -5.72 9.27 4.07
CA TYR A 157 -4.70 9.03 3.06
C TYR A 157 -5.25 8.64 1.68
N LEU A 158 -6.56 8.36 1.53
CA LEU A 158 -7.12 7.90 0.25
C LEU A 158 -6.95 8.93 -0.86
N THR A 159 -7.16 10.21 -0.55
CA THR A 159 -6.97 11.31 -1.51
C THR A 159 -5.52 11.40 -1.98
N GLU A 160 -4.56 11.26 -1.07
CA GLU A 160 -3.13 11.23 -1.42
C GLU A 160 -2.81 10.02 -2.31
N LEU A 161 -3.22 8.83 -1.88
CA LEU A 161 -2.97 7.56 -2.58
C LEU A 161 -3.54 7.57 -4.01
N THR A 162 -4.73 8.15 -4.21
CA THR A 162 -5.39 8.22 -5.51
C THR A 162 -4.86 9.36 -6.38
N ARG A 163 -4.83 10.60 -5.87
CA ARG A 163 -4.52 11.78 -6.69
C ARG A 163 -3.01 11.98 -6.90
N VAL A 164 -2.21 11.78 -5.85
CA VAL A 164 -0.76 11.99 -5.91
C VAL A 164 -0.07 10.74 -6.45
N HIS A 165 -0.37 9.57 -5.87
CA HIS A 165 0.34 8.34 -6.19
C HIS A 165 -0.29 7.50 -7.31
N ARG A 166 -1.41 7.97 -7.86
CA ARG A 166 -2.16 7.35 -8.97
C ARG A 166 -2.52 5.88 -8.71
N ALA A 167 -2.77 5.53 -7.44
CA ALA A 167 -3.18 4.19 -7.09
C ALA A 167 -4.63 3.92 -7.56
N THR A 168 -4.88 2.70 -8.03
CA THR A 168 -6.23 2.24 -8.37
C THR A 168 -6.90 1.70 -7.11
N VAL A 169 -8.02 2.27 -6.69
CA VAL A 169 -8.75 1.79 -5.51
C VAL A 169 -9.85 0.81 -5.92
N VAL A 170 -9.86 -0.34 -5.27
CA VAL A 170 -10.89 -1.37 -5.33
C VAL A 170 -11.65 -1.32 -4.02
N ARG A 171 -12.95 -1.05 -4.10
CA ARG A 171 -13.80 -1.00 -2.91
C ARG A 171 -14.22 -2.41 -2.52
N GLY A 172 -13.89 -2.81 -1.30
CA GLY A 172 -14.31 -4.10 -0.78
C GLY A 172 -13.47 -4.59 0.39
N ASP A 173 -13.89 -5.73 0.92
CA ASP A 173 -13.17 -6.44 1.96
C ASP A 173 -12.12 -7.36 1.34
N VAL A 174 -10.87 -7.27 1.79
CA VAL A 174 -9.78 -8.12 1.30
C VAL A 174 -9.98 -9.59 1.69
N ALA A 175 -10.74 -9.88 2.75
CA ALA A 175 -11.10 -11.24 3.12
C ALA A 175 -12.13 -11.88 2.16
N SER A 176 -12.79 -11.10 1.30
CA SER A 176 -13.81 -11.60 0.36
C SER A 176 -13.20 -12.28 -0.86
N ASP A 177 -13.59 -13.52 -1.14
CA ASP A 177 -13.16 -14.25 -2.34
C ASP A 177 -13.48 -13.48 -3.64
N ARG A 178 -14.64 -12.82 -3.71
CA ARG A 178 -15.03 -11.97 -4.84
C ARG A 178 -14.00 -10.88 -5.11
N VAL A 179 -13.55 -10.20 -4.04
CA VAL A 179 -12.55 -9.13 -4.16
C VAL A 179 -11.22 -9.72 -4.60
N LEU A 180 -10.77 -10.81 -3.99
CA LEU A 180 -9.51 -11.47 -4.35
C LEU A 180 -9.46 -11.91 -5.82
N ASP A 181 -10.57 -12.41 -6.36
CA ASP A 181 -10.68 -12.83 -7.76
C ASP A 181 -10.57 -11.65 -8.75
N GLU A 182 -10.98 -10.45 -8.33
CA GLU A 182 -10.87 -9.22 -9.12
C GLU A 182 -9.43 -8.66 -9.17
N LEU A 183 -8.57 -8.97 -8.18
CA LEU A 183 -7.24 -8.36 -8.00
C LEU A 183 -6.16 -8.85 -8.96
N ARG A 184 -6.45 -9.85 -9.81
CA ARG A 184 -5.48 -10.45 -10.74
C ARG A 184 -4.20 -10.91 -10.03
N LEU A 185 -4.37 -11.58 -8.89
CA LEU A 185 -3.27 -12.06 -8.02
C LEU A 185 -2.23 -12.89 -8.78
N SER A 186 -2.68 -13.69 -9.76
CA SER A 186 -1.80 -14.46 -10.66
C SER A 186 -0.87 -13.62 -11.55
N ARG A 187 -0.93 -12.28 -11.52
CA ARG A 187 0.01 -11.39 -12.23
C ARG A 187 0.59 -10.31 -11.30
N ALA A 188 0.23 -10.31 -10.03
CA ALA A 188 0.77 -9.39 -9.04
C ALA A 188 2.26 -9.66 -8.79
N TYR A 189 2.99 -8.61 -8.42
CA TYR A 189 4.38 -8.67 -7.97
C TYR A 189 4.48 -9.10 -6.51
N ARG A 190 3.68 -8.47 -5.64
CA ARG A 190 3.63 -8.64 -4.18
C ARG A 190 2.26 -8.21 -3.66
N VAL A 191 1.86 -8.75 -2.51
CA VAL A 191 0.65 -8.34 -1.78
C VAL A 191 1.03 -7.88 -0.38
N LEU A 192 0.47 -6.76 0.06
CA LEU A 192 0.63 -6.25 1.42
C LEU A 192 -0.75 -6.11 2.07
N LEU A 193 -0.91 -6.62 3.28
CA LEU A 193 -2.17 -6.69 4.01
C LEU A 193 -2.02 -5.85 5.26
N PHE A 194 -2.34 -4.56 5.14
CA PHE A 194 -2.12 -3.52 6.15
C PHE A 194 -3.46 -2.97 6.67
N THR A 195 -4.51 -3.80 6.69
CA THR A 195 -5.78 -3.40 7.30
C THR A 195 -5.62 -3.36 8.82
N GLY A 196 -6.54 -2.67 9.50
CA GLY A 196 -6.58 -2.66 10.97
C GLY A 196 -7.15 -3.93 11.61
N ASP A 197 -7.53 -4.92 10.80
CA ASP A 197 -8.12 -6.18 11.24
C ASP A 197 -7.10 -7.31 11.00
N ASP A 198 -6.45 -7.73 12.10
CA ASP A 198 -5.40 -8.75 12.07
C ASP A 198 -5.92 -10.09 11.55
N PHE A 199 -7.17 -10.45 11.87
CA PHE A 199 -7.79 -11.68 11.38
C PHE A 199 -8.05 -11.59 9.88
N ALA A 200 -8.61 -10.49 9.40
CA ALA A 200 -8.84 -10.28 7.97
C ALA A 200 -7.53 -10.30 7.17
N ASN A 201 -6.43 -9.75 7.71
CA ASN A 201 -5.11 -9.82 7.09
C ASN A 201 -4.62 -11.29 6.97
N LEU A 202 -4.71 -12.09 8.03
CA LEU A 202 -4.25 -13.49 7.98
C LEU A 202 -5.16 -14.39 7.15
N ASP A 203 -6.48 -14.22 7.21
CA ASP A 203 -7.44 -14.96 6.39
C ASP A 203 -7.24 -14.66 4.90
N ALA A 204 -7.08 -13.39 4.54
CA ALA A 204 -6.76 -12.99 3.17
C ALA A 204 -5.42 -13.57 2.71
N ALA A 205 -4.38 -13.52 3.54
CA ALA A 205 -3.08 -14.12 3.22
C ALA A 205 -3.21 -15.61 2.89
N SER A 206 -3.92 -16.36 3.74
CA SER A 206 -4.22 -17.78 3.57
C SER A 206 -4.92 -18.07 2.23
N LYS A 207 -5.95 -17.28 1.89
CA LYS A 207 -6.68 -17.38 0.62
C LYS A 207 -5.81 -17.05 -0.58
N ILE A 208 -4.99 -16.00 -0.50
CA ILE A 208 -4.11 -15.56 -1.59
C ILE A 208 -3.05 -16.62 -1.90
N VAL A 209 -2.44 -17.23 -0.88
CA VAL A 209 -1.48 -18.33 -1.07
C VAL A 209 -2.10 -19.49 -1.85
N ARG A 210 -3.35 -19.87 -1.52
CA ARG A 210 -4.07 -20.93 -2.25
C ARG A 210 -4.41 -20.55 -3.69
N LYS A 211 -4.91 -19.33 -3.91
CA LYS A 211 -5.33 -18.85 -5.24
C LYS A 211 -4.15 -18.53 -6.17
N ALA A 212 -3.01 -18.11 -5.60
CA ALA A 212 -1.83 -17.71 -6.34
C ALA A 212 -0.53 -18.18 -5.63
N PRO A 213 -0.20 -19.49 -5.69
CA PRO A 213 0.95 -20.06 -4.98
C PRO A 213 2.30 -19.42 -5.29
N LYS A 214 2.44 -18.78 -6.46
CA LYS A 214 3.64 -18.02 -6.83
C LYS A 214 3.91 -16.77 -5.99
N LEU A 215 2.93 -16.33 -5.18
CA LEU A 215 3.06 -15.21 -4.26
C LEU A 215 3.57 -15.64 -2.88
N ARG A 216 3.85 -16.94 -2.65
CA ARG A 216 4.56 -17.39 -1.45
C ARG A 216 5.88 -16.63 -1.29
N GLY A 217 6.17 -16.16 -0.08
CA GLY A 217 7.30 -15.29 0.23
C GLY A 217 7.17 -13.86 -0.33
N ARG A 218 6.02 -13.51 -0.91
CA ARG A 218 5.71 -12.17 -1.46
C ARG A 218 4.37 -11.66 -0.96
N ILE A 219 3.94 -12.16 0.20
CA ILE A 219 2.77 -11.67 0.91
C ILE A 219 3.27 -11.16 2.25
N VAL A 220 2.99 -9.89 2.54
CA VAL A 220 3.33 -9.26 3.83
C VAL A 220 2.04 -8.99 4.58
N ALA A 221 1.88 -9.54 5.78
CA ALA A 221 0.70 -9.37 6.60
C ALA A 221 1.03 -8.63 7.90
N HIS A 222 0.34 -7.53 8.15
CA HIS A 222 0.45 -6.81 9.40
C HIS A 222 -0.43 -7.46 10.46
N VAL A 223 0.15 -7.74 11.63
CA VAL A 223 -0.56 -8.18 12.83
C VAL A 223 -0.13 -7.31 14.00
N SER A 224 -1.09 -6.60 14.59
CA SER A 224 -0.87 -5.69 15.70
C SER A 224 -0.85 -6.38 17.07
N ASP A 225 -1.58 -7.48 17.23
CA ASP A 225 -1.58 -8.29 18.45
C ASP A 225 -0.44 -9.33 18.42
N LEU A 226 0.57 -9.12 19.28
CA LEU A 226 1.71 -10.03 19.40
C LEU A 226 1.32 -11.44 19.84
N ARG A 227 0.30 -11.60 20.69
CA ARG A 227 -0.16 -12.94 21.13
C ARG A 227 -0.79 -13.69 19.97
N PHE A 228 -1.64 -13.01 19.20
CA PHE A 228 -2.24 -13.61 18.02
C PHE A 228 -1.19 -13.99 16.97
N MET A 229 -0.14 -13.17 16.80
CA MET A 229 1.00 -13.51 15.96
C MET A 229 1.73 -14.78 16.44
N GLN A 230 1.97 -14.90 17.77
CA GLN A 230 2.62 -16.08 18.35
C GLN A 230 1.78 -17.35 18.19
N GLU A 231 0.47 -17.27 18.43
CA GLU A 231 -0.46 -18.40 18.25
C GLU A 231 -0.53 -18.89 16.79
N THR A 232 -0.32 -17.97 15.83
CA THR A 232 -0.38 -18.28 14.39
C THR A 232 0.98 -18.64 13.79
N ALA A 233 2.08 -18.55 14.55
CA ALA A 233 3.45 -18.77 14.06
C ALA A 233 3.70 -20.17 13.50
N GLY A 234 2.97 -21.20 13.97
CA GLY A 234 3.07 -22.57 13.45
C GLY A 234 2.23 -22.84 12.19
N SER A 235 1.40 -21.88 11.77
CA SER A 235 0.47 -22.06 10.65
C SER A 235 1.17 -22.08 9.29
N SER A 236 0.48 -22.58 8.26
CA SER A 236 0.96 -22.48 6.88
C SER A 236 1.09 -21.04 6.41
N VAL A 237 0.24 -20.13 6.92
CA VAL A 237 0.29 -18.70 6.60
C VAL A 237 1.60 -18.09 7.07
N ALA A 238 2.04 -18.39 8.29
CA ALA A 238 3.31 -17.90 8.83
C ALA A 238 4.54 -18.45 8.09
N ARG A 239 4.45 -19.64 7.48
CA ARG A 239 5.52 -20.19 6.64
C ARG A 239 5.57 -19.58 5.25
N ASP A 240 4.41 -19.33 4.66
CA ASP A 240 4.27 -18.89 3.26
C ASP A 240 4.24 -17.35 3.11
N CYS A 241 4.07 -16.60 4.20
CA CYS A 241 3.94 -15.15 4.22
C CYS A 241 4.88 -14.52 5.26
N GLU A 242 5.28 -13.28 5.02
CA GLU A 242 6.02 -12.46 5.99
C GLU A 242 5.01 -11.77 6.91
N ILE A 243 4.92 -12.21 8.17
CA ILE A 243 4.06 -11.58 9.18
C ILE A 243 4.90 -10.60 9.98
N PHE A 244 4.38 -9.39 10.23
CA PHE A 244 5.11 -8.38 11.00
C PHE A 244 4.21 -7.54 11.89
N ASN A 245 4.82 -6.95 12.93
CA ASN A 245 4.21 -5.97 13.81
C ASN A 245 4.89 -4.62 13.61
N GLY A 246 4.12 -3.58 13.27
CA GLY A 246 4.70 -2.24 13.07
C GLY A 246 5.36 -1.67 14.34
N HIS A 247 4.80 -1.92 15.53
CA HIS A 247 5.41 -1.44 16.78
C HIS A 247 6.74 -2.13 17.07
N GLU A 248 6.85 -3.42 16.76
CA GLU A 248 8.09 -4.17 16.91
C GLU A 248 9.18 -3.64 15.99
N PHE A 249 8.89 -3.41 14.69
CA PHE A 249 9.88 -2.81 13.78
C PHE A 249 10.37 -1.46 14.26
N ALA A 250 9.45 -0.60 14.71
CA ALA A 250 9.82 0.72 15.16
C ALA A 250 10.68 0.69 16.43
N ALA A 251 10.30 -0.13 17.41
CA ALA A 251 11.05 -0.29 18.65
C ALA A 251 12.43 -0.92 18.40
N ARG A 252 12.48 -1.98 17.59
CA ARG A 252 13.72 -2.65 17.21
C ARG A 252 14.68 -1.69 16.51
N HIS A 253 14.19 -0.94 15.52
CA HIS A 253 15.01 0.03 14.80
C HIS A 253 15.54 1.15 15.73
N LEU A 254 14.70 1.66 16.63
CA LEU A 254 15.14 2.62 17.65
C LEU A 254 16.25 2.05 18.53
N VAL A 255 16.08 0.82 19.03
CA VAL A 255 17.06 0.17 19.91
C VAL A 255 18.37 -0.09 19.16
N GLU A 256 18.34 -0.74 18.01
CA GLU A 256 19.53 -1.11 17.24
C GLU A 256 20.32 0.12 16.77
N GLN A 257 19.64 1.15 16.25
CA GLN A 257 20.31 2.27 15.60
C GLN A 257 20.70 3.39 16.56
N GLN A 258 19.98 3.57 17.66
CA GLN A 258 20.24 4.67 18.60
C GLN A 258 20.73 4.17 19.95
N LEU A 259 19.97 3.29 20.61
CA LEU A 259 20.22 2.97 22.02
C LEU A 259 21.42 2.03 22.22
N VAL A 260 21.55 0.98 21.40
CA VAL A 260 22.71 0.06 21.46
C VAL A 260 24.02 0.83 21.27
N ARG A 261 24.08 1.74 20.29
CA ARG A 261 25.26 2.59 20.05
C ARG A 261 25.55 3.50 21.25
N ARG A 262 24.50 4.04 21.89
CA ARG A 262 24.64 4.87 23.09
C ARG A 262 25.25 4.08 24.24
N PHE A 263 24.75 2.88 24.53
CA PHE A 263 25.27 2.04 25.62
C PHE A 263 26.69 1.53 25.37
N GLN A 264 27.05 1.27 24.11
CA GLN A 264 28.43 0.90 23.76
C GLN A 264 29.42 2.06 23.88
N ALA A 265 28.94 3.30 23.81
CA ALA A 265 29.77 4.50 23.92
C ALA A 265 30.03 4.93 25.38
N THR A 266 29.29 4.39 26.35
CA THR A 266 29.50 4.66 27.78
C THR A 266 30.27 3.55 28.47
N ALA A 267 31.15 3.94 29.40
CA ALA A 267 31.93 2.99 30.18
C ALA A 267 31.10 2.27 31.27
N GLY A 268 29.93 2.82 31.63
CA GLY A 268 29.03 2.27 32.64
C GLY A 268 27.65 1.96 32.07
N ARG A 269 26.80 1.38 32.92
CA ARG A 269 25.43 0.97 32.57
C ARG A 269 24.46 2.13 32.76
N ASP A 270 24.13 2.80 31.67
CA ASP A 270 23.22 3.96 31.69
C ASP A 270 21.84 3.57 32.26
N PRO A 271 21.31 4.29 33.27
CA PRO A 271 19.95 4.06 33.73
C PRO A 271 18.96 4.48 32.64
N VAL A 272 17.89 3.71 32.47
CA VAL A 272 16.89 3.92 31.41
C VAL A 272 15.57 4.35 32.04
N VAL A 273 15.03 5.48 31.60
CA VAL A 273 13.74 5.99 32.05
C VAL A 273 12.75 5.91 30.89
N ILE A 274 11.66 5.17 31.05
CA ILE A 274 10.60 5.03 30.05
C ILE A 274 9.34 5.74 30.56
N ALA A 275 9.01 6.89 29.98
CA ALA A 275 7.79 7.63 30.28
C ALA A 275 6.71 7.33 29.24
N GLY A 276 5.68 6.58 29.63
CA GLY A 276 4.67 5.99 28.77
C GLY A 276 4.94 4.51 28.51
N PHE A 277 4.41 3.64 29.37
CA PHE A 277 4.56 2.19 29.34
C PHE A 277 3.38 1.45 28.68
N GLY A 278 2.78 2.09 27.68
CA GLY A 278 1.81 1.46 26.80
C GLY A 278 2.42 0.45 25.82
N ARG A 279 1.81 0.26 24.65
CA ARG A 279 2.33 -0.67 23.60
C ARG A 279 3.76 -0.36 23.18
N PHE A 280 4.08 0.92 22.94
CA PHE A 280 5.39 1.33 22.47
C PHE A 280 6.48 1.13 23.54
N GLY A 281 6.32 1.69 24.74
CA GLY A 281 7.30 1.56 25.83
C GLY A 281 7.61 0.10 26.19
N ARG A 282 6.57 -0.75 26.26
CA ARG A 282 6.75 -2.20 26.46
C ARG A 282 7.54 -2.87 25.35
N THR A 283 7.25 -2.52 24.09
CA THR A 283 7.98 -3.10 22.95
C THR A 283 9.44 -2.61 22.94
N VAL A 284 9.71 -1.35 23.28
CA VAL A 284 11.07 -0.83 23.41
C VAL A 284 11.84 -1.57 24.50
N LEU A 285 11.22 -1.81 25.66
CA LEU A 285 11.87 -2.57 26.74
C LEU A 285 12.14 -4.02 26.33
N ASP A 286 11.19 -4.71 25.70
CA ASP A 286 11.42 -6.07 25.18
C ASP A 286 12.58 -6.12 24.19
N GLN A 287 12.68 -5.16 23.26
CA GLN A 287 13.79 -5.10 22.31
C GLN A 287 15.12 -4.74 22.98
N LEU A 288 15.12 -3.87 24.01
CA LEU A 288 16.31 -3.59 24.82
C LEU A 288 16.84 -4.86 25.50
N GLN A 289 15.97 -5.63 26.15
CA GLN A 289 16.35 -6.89 26.80
C GLN A 289 16.96 -7.91 25.83
N ARG A 290 16.49 -7.92 24.58
CA ARG A 290 16.95 -8.86 23.54
C ARG A 290 18.25 -8.44 22.85
N LEU A 291 18.38 -7.16 22.53
CA LEU A 291 19.44 -6.64 21.66
C LEU A 291 20.58 -5.98 22.43
N ALA A 292 20.33 -5.56 23.67
CA ALA A 292 21.31 -4.94 24.56
C ALA A 292 21.31 -5.59 25.96
N PRO A 293 21.32 -6.94 26.06
CA PRO A 293 21.36 -7.59 27.37
C PRO A 293 22.58 -7.09 28.15
N ASP A 294 22.40 -6.87 29.45
CA ASP A 294 23.48 -6.47 30.38
C ASP A 294 24.22 -5.17 30.03
N SER A 295 23.66 -4.36 29.11
CA SER A 295 24.31 -3.15 28.59
C SER A 295 23.76 -1.86 29.21
N PHE A 296 22.62 -1.93 29.90
CA PHE A 296 21.97 -0.79 30.54
C PHE A 296 21.73 -1.05 32.04
N GLY A 297 21.51 0.02 32.78
CA GLY A 297 21.38 0.02 34.23
C GLY A 297 19.92 -0.15 34.69
N PRO A 298 19.58 0.38 35.88
CA PRO A 298 18.22 0.36 36.38
C PRO A 298 17.21 0.96 35.39
N VAL A 299 16.02 0.37 35.32
CA VAL A 299 14.92 0.82 34.48
C VAL A 299 13.84 1.47 35.33
N VAL A 300 13.60 2.76 35.13
CA VAL A 300 12.48 3.49 35.74
C VAL A 300 11.34 3.58 34.74
N ILE A 301 10.16 3.11 35.13
CA ILE A 301 8.96 3.10 34.29
C ILE A 301 7.94 4.05 34.88
N ILE A 302 7.54 5.04 34.08
CA ILE A 302 6.54 6.04 34.43
C ILE A 302 5.34 5.86 33.50
N ASP A 303 4.16 5.70 34.04
CA ASP A 303 2.90 5.68 33.29
C ASP A 303 1.75 5.95 34.27
N HIS A 304 0.60 6.42 33.77
CA HIS A 304 -0.59 6.58 34.61
C HIS A 304 -0.94 5.27 35.33
N ASP A 305 -0.78 4.14 34.62
CA ASP A 305 -1.00 2.78 35.14
C ASP A 305 0.26 1.91 35.02
N ALA A 306 1.43 2.42 35.43
CA ALA A 306 2.72 1.72 35.33
C ALA A 306 2.69 0.32 35.94
N THR A 307 2.11 0.17 37.12
CA THR A 307 1.99 -1.11 37.83
C THR A 307 1.11 -2.10 37.07
N GLN A 308 -0.01 -1.66 36.49
CA GLN A 308 -0.87 -2.54 35.70
C GLN A 308 -0.19 -2.95 34.39
N ASN A 309 0.41 -1.99 33.69
CA ASN A 309 1.11 -2.25 32.43
C ASN A 309 2.32 -3.18 32.62
N ALA A 310 3.03 -3.07 33.74
CA ALA A 310 4.08 -4.00 34.16
C ALA A 310 3.56 -5.43 34.33
N ARG A 311 2.42 -5.63 35.01
CA ARG A 311 1.80 -6.97 35.13
C ARG A 311 1.41 -7.56 33.78
N VAL A 312 0.96 -6.73 32.83
CA VAL A 312 0.66 -7.19 31.47
C VAL A 312 1.96 -7.60 30.75
N PHE A 313 3.03 -6.84 30.93
CA PHE A 313 4.34 -7.17 30.37
C PHE A 313 4.92 -8.47 30.95
N GLU A 314 4.76 -8.70 32.25
CA GLU A 314 5.16 -9.95 32.95
C GLU A 314 4.47 -11.19 32.39
N LYS A 315 3.20 -11.08 31.97
CA LYS A 315 2.47 -12.19 31.32
C LYS A 315 2.91 -12.47 29.87
N GLY A 316 3.66 -11.55 29.27
CA GLY A 316 4.13 -11.64 27.90
C GLY A 316 5.64 -11.88 27.87
N PRO A 317 6.46 -10.91 27.41
CA PRO A 317 7.92 -11.06 27.37
C PRO A 317 8.60 -11.23 28.73
N GLY A 318 8.03 -10.64 29.79
CA GLY A 318 8.65 -10.64 31.11
C GLY A 318 9.77 -9.62 31.28
N PHE A 319 10.11 -9.34 32.54
CA PHE A 319 11.29 -8.55 32.90
C PHE A 319 12.50 -9.47 33.05
N SER A 320 13.64 -9.08 32.49
CA SER A 320 14.91 -9.79 32.68
C SER A 320 15.49 -9.53 34.08
N GLU A 321 16.25 -10.47 34.62
CA GLU A 321 16.90 -10.35 35.95
C GLU A 321 18.15 -9.45 35.94
N GLY A 322 18.64 -9.03 34.77
CA GLY A 322 19.91 -8.30 34.61
C GLY A 322 19.88 -6.82 35.03
N TYR A 323 18.75 -6.30 35.51
CA TYR A 323 18.61 -4.91 35.95
C TYR A 323 17.55 -4.74 37.04
N GLU A 324 17.71 -3.69 37.86
CA GLU A 324 16.69 -3.28 38.83
C GLU A 324 15.59 -2.47 38.15
N ARG A 325 14.33 -2.66 38.58
CA ARG A 325 13.19 -1.92 38.03
C ARG A 325 12.48 -1.09 39.09
N VAL A 326 12.10 0.12 38.73
CA VAL A 326 11.28 1.02 39.56
C VAL A 326 10.03 1.38 38.78
N LEU A 327 8.87 1.17 39.38
CA LEU A 327 7.57 1.52 38.79
C LEU A 327 7.03 2.75 39.49
N LEU A 328 6.65 3.77 38.72
CA LEU A 328 6.08 5.02 39.21
C LEU A 328 4.73 5.25 38.52
N ASP A 329 3.65 5.07 39.26
CA ASP A 329 2.29 5.37 38.80
C ASP A 329 2.05 6.89 38.91
N GLY A 330 1.78 7.55 37.78
CA GLY A 330 1.53 8.99 37.76
C GLY A 330 1.60 9.62 36.37
N GLU A 331 1.22 10.90 36.31
CA GLU A 331 1.26 11.68 35.08
C GLU A 331 2.70 12.07 34.72
N VAL A 332 3.04 11.99 33.42
CA VAL A 332 4.39 12.29 32.92
C VAL A 332 4.82 13.73 33.16
N LEU A 333 3.88 14.65 33.38
CA LEU A 333 4.19 16.06 33.68
C LEU A 333 4.19 16.38 35.17
N ASP A 334 3.99 15.39 36.05
CA ASP A 334 4.01 15.61 37.50
C ASP A 334 5.45 15.82 38.01
N PRO A 335 5.77 16.99 38.59
CA PRO A 335 7.10 17.26 39.14
C PRO A 335 7.53 16.31 40.26
N GLN A 336 6.60 15.76 41.05
CA GLN A 336 6.92 14.86 42.15
C GLN A 336 7.45 13.52 41.64
N ILE A 337 6.91 13.04 40.52
CA ILE A 337 7.40 11.84 39.84
C ILE A 337 8.84 12.07 39.37
N TRP A 338 9.13 13.21 38.75
CA TRP A 338 10.48 13.53 38.28
C TRP A 338 11.50 13.65 39.41
N ALA A 339 11.12 14.22 40.56
CA ALA A 339 12.00 14.23 41.73
C ALA A 339 12.44 12.80 42.12
N ARG A 340 11.50 11.85 42.12
CA ARG A 340 11.81 10.44 42.39
C ARG A 340 12.66 9.78 41.30
N VAL A 341 12.42 10.11 40.04
CA VAL A 341 13.24 9.64 38.91
C VAL A 341 14.69 10.11 39.06
N TYR A 342 14.90 11.36 39.46
CA TYR A 342 16.22 11.94 39.63
C TYR A 342 16.96 11.31 40.81
N GLU A 343 16.28 10.99 41.92
CA GLU A 343 16.86 10.22 43.02
C GLU A 343 17.40 8.86 42.56
N VAL A 344 16.62 8.13 41.75
CA VAL A 344 17.02 6.79 41.27
C VAL A 344 18.16 6.87 40.25
N THR A 345 18.09 7.83 39.32
CA THR A 345 19.06 7.95 38.23
C THR A 345 20.40 8.54 38.70
N ALA A 346 20.41 9.40 39.72
CA ALA A 346 21.63 9.99 40.28
C ALA A 346 22.58 8.93 40.87
N VAL A 347 22.05 7.82 41.39
CA VAL A 347 22.84 6.74 42.01
C VAL A 347 23.65 5.95 40.99
N ALA A 348 23.24 5.94 39.71
CA ALA A 348 23.87 5.12 38.69
C ALA A 348 25.23 5.65 38.18
N GLY A 349 25.56 6.92 38.43
CA GLY A 349 26.87 7.51 38.09
C GLY A 349 27.14 7.71 36.58
N THR A 350 26.18 7.41 35.71
CA THR A 350 26.24 7.62 34.25
C THR A 350 25.05 8.43 33.74
N PRO A 351 25.20 9.22 32.65
CA PRO A 351 24.10 10.03 32.14
C PRO A 351 22.88 9.18 31.72
N PRO A 352 21.68 9.43 32.27
CA PRO A 352 20.48 8.67 31.98
C PRO A 352 20.04 8.74 30.51
N VAL A 353 19.39 7.66 30.07
CA VAL A 353 18.65 7.59 28.81
C VAL A 353 17.16 7.75 29.09
N PHE A 354 16.54 8.79 28.56
CA PHE A 354 15.10 9.03 28.68
C PHE A 354 14.38 8.69 27.38
N ILE A 355 13.32 7.90 27.47
CA ILE A 355 12.46 7.51 26.35
C ILE A 355 11.04 8.02 26.66
N LEU A 356 10.66 9.13 26.02
CA LEU A 356 9.40 9.82 26.28
C LEU A 356 8.39 9.45 25.19
N GLY A 357 7.51 8.53 25.54
CA GLY A 357 6.68 7.75 24.62
C GLY A 357 5.19 7.67 24.97
N SER A 358 4.67 8.62 25.76
CA SER A 358 3.25 8.70 26.15
C SER A 358 2.30 8.86 24.96
N GLY A 359 0.99 8.84 25.24
CA GLY A 359 -0.06 8.99 24.24
C GLY A 359 -0.17 10.38 23.59
N SER A 360 0.63 11.37 24.03
CA SER A 360 0.54 12.77 23.59
C SER A 360 1.90 13.31 23.14
N ASP A 361 1.98 13.78 21.89
CA ASP A 361 3.20 14.40 21.32
C ASP A 361 3.61 15.64 22.12
N GLY A 362 2.64 16.46 22.55
CA GLY A 362 2.89 17.67 23.34
C GLY A 362 3.44 17.35 24.73
N THR A 363 2.86 16.35 25.40
CA THR A 363 3.32 15.87 26.72
C THR A 363 4.75 15.34 26.63
N ASN A 364 5.05 14.54 25.60
CA ASN A 364 6.40 14.00 25.38
C ASN A 364 7.43 15.11 25.17
N LEU A 365 7.12 16.09 24.30
CA LEU A 365 8.03 17.21 24.02
C LEU A 365 8.23 18.10 25.25
N GLN A 366 7.15 18.42 25.98
CA GLN A 366 7.23 19.26 27.18
C GLN A 366 8.07 18.59 28.27
N ALA A 367 7.85 17.30 28.52
CA ALA A 367 8.68 16.55 29.46
C ALA A 367 10.15 16.52 29.02
N ALA A 368 10.43 16.36 27.72
CA ALA A 368 11.78 16.34 27.17
C ALA A 368 12.54 17.63 27.42
N LEU A 369 11.90 18.76 27.17
CA LEU A 369 12.48 20.08 27.41
C LEU A 369 12.72 20.31 28.90
N SER A 370 11.84 19.82 29.76
CA SER A 370 12.06 19.90 31.21
C SER A 370 13.25 19.04 31.64
N VAL A 371 13.34 17.80 31.17
CA VAL A 371 14.45 16.89 31.46
C VAL A 371 15.77 17.44 30.94
N ARG A 372 15.83 18.03 29.74
CA ARG A 372 17.06 18.62 29.19
C ARG A 372 17.59 19.77 30.05
N ARG A 373 16.72 20.55 30.69
CA ARG A 373 17.13 21.64 31.59
C ARG A 373 17.79 21.11 32.87
N GLU A 374 17.26 20.02 33.43
CA GLU A 374 17.78 19.40 34.66
C GLU A 374 18.98 18.47 34.39
N HIS A 375 19.01 17.82 33.22
CA HIS A 375 20.09 16.92 32.77
C HIS A 375 20.63 17.32 31.39
N PRO A 376 21.57 18.29 31.34
CA PRO A 376 22.16 18.78 30.09
C PRO A 376 22.84 17.68 29.25
N ASP A 377 23.37 16.63 29.87
CA ASP A 377 24.12 15.55 29.20
C ASP A 377 23.28 14.29 28.94
N ALA A 378 22.00 14.29 29.29
CA ALA A 378 21.15 13.12 29.11
C ALA A 378 20.90 12.81 27.62
N HIS A 379 20.74 11.52 27.32
CA HIS A 379 20.28 11.09 26.00
C HIS A 379 18.75 11.00 26.02
N ILE A 380 18.08 11.89 25.30
CA ILE A 380 16.62 12.05 25.39
C ILE A 380 16.01 11.71 24.03
N VAL A 381 15.21 10.64 23.99
CA VAL A 381 14.41 10.22 22.85
C VAL A 381 12.97 10.65 23.05
N VAL A 382 12.41 11.38 22.08
CA VAL A 382 11.04 11.91 22.13
C VAL A 382 10.23 11.30 21.00
N ARG A 383 9.18 10.58 21.34
CA ARG A 383 8.28 9.99 20.35
C ARG A 383 7.25 11.00 19.85
N GLY A 384 7.15 11.10 18.52
CA GLY A 384 6.09 11.77 17.78
C GLY A 384 5.18 10.80 17.01
N PHE A 385 3.86 11.06 16.99
CA PHE A 385 2.90 10.34 16.15
C PHE A 385 2.87 10.85 14.71
N ARG A 386 3.08 12.16 14.52
CA ARG A 386 3.07 12.86 13.22
C ARG A 386 4.41 13.50 12.94
N ALA A 387 4.76 13.58 11.66
CA ALA A 387 5.92 14.37 11.26
C ALA A 387 5.53 15.84 11.43
N SER A 388 6.33 16.59 12.18
CA SER A 388 6.04 17.96 12.58
C SER A 388 7.33 18.76 12.47
N PRO A 389 7.46 19.66 11.47
CA PRO A 389 8.65 20.50 11.33
C PRO A 389 8.97 21.28 12.60
N PHE A 390 7.92 21.73 13.30
CA PHE A 390 8.04 22.38 14.61
C PHE A 390 8.71 21.46 15.65
N THR A 391 8.26 20.21 15.77
CA THR A 391 8.83 19.27 16.72
C THR A 391 10.27 18.92 16.35
N ASP A 392 10.56 18.75 15.07
CA ASP A 392 11.91 18.44 14.57
C ASP A 392 12.88 19.62 14.82
N GLU A 393 12.42 20.86 14.64
CA GLU A 393 13.18 22.07 14.93
C GLU A 393 13.47 22.25 16.42
N VAL A 394 12.43 22.20 17.25
CA VAL A 394 12.57 22.32 18.72
C VAL A 394 13.45 21.20 19.27
N ALA A 395 13.28 19.97 18.78
CA ALA A 395 14.10 18.84 19.19
C ALA A 395 15.57 19.07 18.82
N ARG A 396 15.87 19.53 17.61
CA ARG A 396 17.23 19.82 17.17
C ARG A 396 17.88 20.93 18.00
N GLU A 397 17.16 22.02 18.30
CA GLU A 397 17.67 23.13 19.11
C GLU A 397 17.96 22.71 20.56
N ALA A 398 17.12 21.84 21.13
CA ALA A 398 17.28 21.31 22.48
C ALA A 398 18.15 20.04 22.56
N GLY A 399 18.79 19.62 21.46
CA GLY A 399 19.62 18.41 21.40
C GLY A 399 18.85 17.12 21.71
N LEU A 400 17.58 17.04 21.37
CA LEU A 400 16.69 15.89 21.58
C LEU A 400 16.66 15.00 20.33
N HIS A 401 16.49 13.69 20.53
CA HIS A 401 16.29 12.73 19.45
C HIS A 401 14.80 12.52 19.21
N ALA A 402 14.21 13.36 18.35
CA ALA A 402 12.83 13.18 17.92
C ALA A 402 12.70 11.95 17.01
N VAL A 403 11.78 11.05 17.35
CA VAL A 403 11.50 9.85 16.57
C VAL A 403 10.03 9.79 16.18
N ASN A 404 9.77 9.72 14.87
CA ASN A 404 8.42 9.54 14.37
C ASN A 404 8.13 8.04 14.21
N LEU A 405 7.08 7.54 14.86
CA LEU A 405 6.74 6.11 14.81
C LEU A 405 6.57 5.63 13.36
N GLY A 406 5.93 6.42 12.51
CA GLY A 406 5.74 6.05 11.12
C GLY A 406 7.07 5.98 10.35
N LEU A 407 8.01 6.89 10.60
CA LEU A 407 9.34 6.85 9.95
C LEU A 407 10.13 5.64 10.47
N LEU A 408 10.07 5.34 11.77
CA LEU A 408 10.71 4.16 12.34
C LEU A 408 10.16 2.85 11.74
N VAL A 409 8.84 2.75 11.53
CA VAL A 409 8.26 1.57 10.85
C VAL A 409 8.80 1.48 9.43
N ARG A 410 8.84 2.59 8.69
CA ARG A 410 9.40 2.64 7.33
C ARG A 410 10.86 2.18 7.31
N ASP A 411 11.68 2.71 8.20
CA ASP A 411 13.12 2.43 8.25
C ASP A 411 13.42 1.02 8.77
N GLY A 412 12.45 0.40 9.46
CA GLY A 412 12.47 -1.02 9.79
C GLY A 412 11.97 -1.95 8.67
N MET A 413 11.34 -1.45 7.60
CA MET A 413 10.87 -2.30 6.50
C MET A 413 12.07 -2.84 5.71
N PRO A 414 12.17 -4.17 5.51
CA PRO A 414 13.23 -4.75 4.70
C PRO A 414 13.24 -4.26 3.24
N GLU A 415 14.44 -4.13 2.65
CA GLU A 415 14.59 -3.67 1.26
C GLU A 415 13.87 -4.54 0.23
N HIS A 416 13.76 -5.85 0.48
CA HIS A 416 13.07 -6.79 -0.42
C HIS A 416 11.54 -6.61 -0.48
N TRP A 417 10.96 -5.75 0.36
CA TRP A 417 9.54 -5.41 0.31
C TRP A 417 9.17 -4.47 -0.83
N PHE A 418 10.16 -3.78 -1.40
CA PHE A 418 9.99 -2.79 -2.46
C PHE A 418 10.35 -3.37 -3.83
#